data_AF-A0A956THS9-F1
#
_entry.id   AF-A0A956THS9-F1
#
_cell.length_a   1.000
_cell.length_b   1.000
_cell.length_c   1.000
_cell.angle_alpha   90.00
_cell.angle_beta   90.00
_cell.angle_gamma   90.00
#
_symmetry.space_group_name_H-M   'P 1'
#
loop_
_entity.id
_entity.type
_entity.pdbx_description
1 polymer ?
#
loop_
_entity_poly.entity_id
_entity_poly.type
_entity_poly.pdbx_seq_one_letter_code
_entity_poly.pdbx_strand_id
1 'polypeptide(L)'
;MRIQNQVSSPARQVNRKAMGSLGAATGSLVTRLAVPFVTAKLGAELCDSFGPAAKVAGAVAGFATGVYVEFKSRRFEGVFPAGRMVGGMVGGVVGTGLGTAMDGLGMDIFSPRMQDETKGFSLGSLPKKLWDPSYTSHARPTAERVQQMLDKMEPGDVIVTNSDTWLDLEVMGGLTGSNPSWVHVGLYAGDGQAVDSLIECGVVERPAAVVMGENEHVKILRPAYQGKEQAQAAVAEARTHVGKGFDLTYNLRGEGSDDGFGCAELVWKSLSRAAPQLGLEPRKLLGKEFLTHDVFTNNPNMTVIDDTGSNFGYNYLSKFS
;
A
#
# COMPACT_ATOMS: atom_id res chain seq x y z
N MET A 1 -46.95 30.48 -13.19
CA MET A 1 -45.74 29.87 -13.77
C MET A 1 -45.17 28.92 -12.72
N ARG A 2 -45.46 27.62 -12.81
CA ARG A 2 -44.92 26.61 -11.86
C ARG A 2 -43.50 26.29 -12.29
N ILE A 3 -42.51 26.70 -11.49
CA ILE A 3 -41.13 26.23 -11.62
C ILE A 3 -41.19 24.73 -11.36
N GLN A 4 -41.08 23.92 -12.41
CA GLN A 4 -40.86 22.49 -12.26
C GLN A 4 -39.54 22.33 -11.52
N ASN A 5 -39.59 21.84 -10.28
CA ASN A 5 -38.42 21.34 -9.58
C ASN A 5 -37.83 20.22 -10.44
N GLN A 6 -36.83 20.56 -11.26
CA GLN A 6 -35.97 19.57 -11.89
C GLN A 6 -35.35 18.77 -10.75
N VAL A 7 -35.88 17.58 -10.50
CA VAL A 7 -35.21 16.57 -9.72
C VAL A 7 -33.86 16.37 -10.39
N SER A 8 -32.80 16.90 -9.76
CA SER A 8 -31.44 16.78 -10.25
C SER A 8 -31.19 15.31 -10.55
N SER A 9 -30.89 14.97 -11.81
CA SER A 9 -30.61 13.58 -12.15
C SER A 9 -29.48 13.06 -11.25
N PRO A 10 -29.49 11.78 -10.84
CA PRO A 10 -28.43 11.18 -10.03
C PRO A 10 -27.02 11.42 -10.58
N ALA A 11 -26.88 11.65 -11.89
CA ALA A 11 -25.64 12.02 -12.56
C ALA A 11 -25.04 13.36 -12.08
N ARG A 12 -25.85 14.33 -11.60
CA ARG A 12 -25.40 15.68 -11.20
C ARG A 12 -24.62 15.74 -9.88
N GLN A 13 -24.30 14.62 -9.25
CA GLN A 13 -23.49 14.61 -8.02
C GLN A 13 -22.18 13.86 -8.16
N VAL A 14 -21.91 13.30 -9.35
CA VAL A 14 -20.76 12.45 -9.60
C VAL A 14 -19.47 13.26 -9.57
N ASN A 15 -19.38 14.35 -10.33
CA ASN A 15 -18.15 15.14 -10.39
C ASN A 15 -17.86 15.81 -9.06
N ARG A 16 -18.89 16.32 -8.38
CA ARG A 16 -18.75 16.88 -7.03
C ARG A 16 -18.07 15.92 -6.06
N LYS A 17 -18.49 14.65 -6.02
CA LYS A 17 -17.93 13.65 -5.11
C LYS A 17 -16.52 13.23 -5.52
N ALA A 18 -16.31 12.96 -6.80
CA ALA A 18 -14.99 12.57 -7.32
C ALA A 18 -13.95 13.67 -7.11
N MET A 19 -14.24 14.91 -7.52
CA MET A 19 -13.34 16.05 -7.33
C MET A 19 -13.15 16.39 -5.85
N GLY A 20 -14.19 16.27 -5.02
CA GLY A 20 -14.07 16.48 -3.58
C GLY A 20 -13.12 15.47 -2.93
N SER A 21 -13.23 14.19 -3.27
CA SER A 21 -12.34 13.13 -2.78
C SER A 21 -10.90 13.32 -3.28
N LEU A 22 -10.71 13.59 -4.58
CA LEU A 22 -9.39 13.90 -5.17
C LEU A 22 -8.74 15.15 -4.57
N GLY A 23 -9.54 16.18 -4.32
CA GLY A 23 -9.10 17.40 -3.66
C GLY A 23 -8.64 17.12 -2.24
N ALA A 24 -9.42 16.37 -1.46
CA ALA A 24 -9.06 15.97 -0.10
C ALA A 24 -7.80 15.10 -0.06
N ALA A 25 -7.68 14.14 -0.99
CA ALA A 25 -6.49 13.32 -1.15
C ALA A 25 -5.25 14.16 -1.48
N THR A 26 -5.32 15.01 -2.51
CA THR A 26 -4.22 15.89 -2.90
C THR A 26 -3.83 16.84 -1.76
N GLY A 27 -4.80 17.48 -1.12
CA GLY A 27 -4.55 18.41 -0.02
C GLY A 27 -3.93 17.72 1.19
N SER A 28 -4.41 16.51 1.53
CA SER A 28 -3.80 15.69 2.57
C SER A 28 -2.38 15.25 2.20
N LEU A 29 -2.10 14.91 0.95
CA LEU A 29 -0.77 14.47 0.53
C LEU A 29 0.23 15.63 0.55
N VAL A 30 -0.13 16.77 -0.04
CA VAL A 30 0.73 17.96 -0.11
C VAL A 30 1.13 18.45 1.27
N THR A 31 0.19 18.51 2.20
CA THR A 31 0.47 18.92 3.59
C THR A 31 1.33 17.91 4.35
N ARG A 32 1.18 16.61 4.08
CA ARG A 32 2.06 15.57 4.65
C ARG A 32 3.47 15.64 4.07
N LEU A 33 3.61 15.88 2.78
CA LEU A 33 4.91 16.01 2.12
C LEU A 33 5.58 17.36 2.40
N ALA A 34 4.84 18.39 2.81
CA ALA A 34 5.41 19.68 3.17
C ALA A 34 6.45 19.56 4.29
N VAL A 35 6.26 18.65 5.26
CA VAL A 35 7.25 18.41 6.32
C VAL A 35 8.56 17.84 5.76
N PRO A 36 8.57 16.71 5.01
CA PRO A 36 9.74 16.25 4.26
C PRO A 36 10.41 17.30 3.39
N PHE A 37 9.65 18.14 2.69
CA PHE A 37 10.23 19.18 1.84
C PHE A 37 10.82 20.34 2.65
N VAL A 38 10.20 20.72 3.78
CA VAL A 38 10.75 21.71 4.71
C VAL A 38 12.03 21.18 5.35
N THR A 39 12.05 19.94 5.81
CA THR A 39 13.27 19.33 6.39
C THR A 39 14.34 19.08 5.33
N ALA A 40 13.97 18.72 4.10
CA ALA A 40 14.90 18.65 2.96
C ALA A 40 15.52 20.01 2.68
N LYS A 41 14.71 21.07 2.64
CA LYS A 41 15.20 22.44 2.46
C LYS A 41 16.14 22.85 3.61
N LEU A 42 15.76 22.61 4.86
CA LEU A 42 16.59 22.88 6.03
C LEU A 42 17.90 22.09 5.99
N GLY A 43 17.87 20.80 5.63
CA GLY A 43 19.06 19.97 5.47
C GLY A 43 19.96 20.47 4.34
N ALA A 44 19.38 20.91 3.22
CA ALA A 44 20.12 21.53 2.12
C ALA A 44 20.78 22.85 2.55
N GLU A 45 20.07 23.69 3.30
CA GLU A 45 20.57 24.97 3.82
C GLU A 45 21.69 24.77 4.85
N LEU A 46 21.55 23.78 5.75
CA LEU A 46 22.60 23.43 6.74
C LEU A 46 23.89 22.91 6.08
N CYS A 47 23.79 22.30 4.90
CA CYS A 47 24.93 21.75 4.18
C CYS A 47 25.44 22.65 3.04
N ASP A 48 24.83 23.82 2.81
CA ASP A 48 25.15 24.70 1.67
C ASP A 48 26.60 25.22 1.71
N SER A 49 27.13 25.47 2.91
CA SER A 49 28.51 25.92 3.13
C SER A 49 29.58 24.89 2.76
N PHE A 50 29.21 23.63 2.53
CA PHE A 50 30.13 22.53 2.21
C PHE A 50 30.13 22.15 0.72
N GLY A 51 29.45 22.94 -0.12
CA GLY A 51 29.44 22.79 -1.57
C GLY A 51 28.27 21.95 -2.12
N PRO A 52 28.13 21.88 -3.46
CA PRO A 52 26.93 21.36 -4.12
C PRO A 52 26.60 19.89 -3.79
N ALA A 53 27.62 19.04 -3.66
CA ALA A 53 27.43 17.62 -3.32
C ALA A 53 26.92 17.45 -1.87
N ALA A 54 27.43 18.26 -0.94
CA ALA A 54 26.98 18.26 0.46
C ALA A 54 25.56 18.82 0.59
N LYS A 55 25.20 19.86 -0.18
CA LYS A 55 23.82 20.38 -0.27
C LYS A 55 22.82 19.32 -0.71
N VAL A 56 23.15 18.53 -1.74
CA VAL A 56 22.29 17.42 -2.20
C VAL A 56 22.19 16.33 -1.13
N ALA A 57 23.31 15.97 -0.49
CA ALA A 57 23.30 14.99 0.60
C ALA A 57 22.46 15.47 1.80
N GLY A 58 22.56 16.75 2.17
CA GLY A 58 21.76 17.39 3.21
C GLY A 58 20.27 17.44 2.85
N ALA A 59 19.93 17.71 1.59
CA ALA A 59 18.54 17.64 1.11
C ALA A 59 17.95 16.24 1.21
N VAL A 60 18.71 15.21 0.80
CA VAL A 60 18.31 13.80 0.90
C VAL A 60 18.17 13.37 2.36
N ALA A 61 19.12 13.70 3.22
CA ALA A 61 19.09 13.40 4.64
C ALA A 61 17.93 14.13 5.36
N GLY A 62 17.70 15.39 5.02
CA GLY A 62 16.59 16.19 5.52
C GLY A 62 15.24 15.65 5.07
N PHE A 63 15.10 15.26 3.79
CA PHE A 63 13.91 14.60 3.27
C PHE A 63 13.65 13.28 4.01
N ALA A 64 14.67 12.41 4.11
CA ALA A 64 14.59 11.14 4.83
C ALA A 64 14.24 11.34 6.31
N THR A 65 14.75 12.40 6.95
CA THR A 65 14.41 12.77 8.33
C THR A 65 12.97 13.23 8.45
N GLY A 66 12.46 14.05 7.53
CA GLY A 66 11.07 14.50 7.58
C GLY A 66 10.09 13.37 7.28
N VAL A 67 10.44 12.46 6.36
CA VAL A 67 9.75 11.18 6.17
C VAL A 67 9.81 10.39 7.48
N TYR A 68 10.98 10.19 8.08
CA TYR A 68 11.12 9.44 9.34
C TYR A 68 10.31 10.05 10.49
N VAL A 69 10.26 11.38 10.64
CA VAL A 69 9.49 12.07 11.69
C VAL A 69 7.99 11.93 11.46
N GLU A 70 7.51 12.13 10.23
CA GLU A 70 6.11 11.91 9.86
C GLU A 70 5.70 10.43 10.13
N PHE A 71 6.61 9.48 9.87
CA PHE A 71 6.33 8.05 10.01
C PHE A 71 6.46 7.57 11.47
N LYS A 72 7.44 8.05 12.23
CA LYS A 72 7.65 7.70 13.64
C LYS A 72 6.60 8.32 14.55
N SER A 73 6.14 9.53 14.23
CA SER A 73 5.13 10.24 15.03
C SER A 73 3.79 9.49 15.10
N ARG A 74 3.45 8.70 14.07
CA ARG A 74 2.29 7.79 14.06
C ARG A 74 2.43 6.59 14.99
N ARG A 75 3.66 6.09 15.18
CA ARG A 75 3.92 4.88 15.96
C ARG A 75 4.11 5.17 17.45
N PHE A 76 4.40 6.42 17.85
CA PHE A 76 4.79 6.69 19.23
C PHE A 76 4.12 7.84 19.99
N GLU A 77 3.67 8.97 19.43
CA GLU A 77 3.39 10.13 20.32
C GLU A 77 2.33 11.13 19.83
N GLY A 78 1.16 10.68 19.37
CA GLY A 78 -0.05 11.53 19.34
C GLY A 78 0.08 12.87 18.59
N VAL A 79 1.05 13.01 17.67
CA VAL A 79 1.19 14.19 16.84
C VAL A 79 0.00 14.19 15.89
N PHE A 80 -0.92 15.08 16.22
CA PHE A 80 -2.17 15.35 15.54
C PHE A 80 -2.00 15.29 14.02
N PRO A 81 -2.89 14.63 13.26
CA PRO A 81 -2.87 14.68 11.80
C PRO A 81 -3.37 16.06 11.29
N ALA A 82 -2.95 17.17 11.91
CA ALA A 82 -3.38 18.52 11.61
C ALA A 82 -3.11 18.89 10.15
N GLY A 83 -1.96 18.45 9.59
CA GLY A 83 -1.65 18.59 8.18
C GLY A 83 -2.68 17.90 7.29
N ARG A 84 -2.87 16.58 7.49
CA ARG A 84 -3.91 15.79 6.78
C ARG A 84 -5.29 16.40 6.93
N MET A 85 -5.64 16.87 8.13
CA MET A 85 -6.95 17.46 8.41
C MET A 85 -7.15 18.80 7.68
N VAL A 86 -6.24 19.76 7.86
CA VAL A 86 -6.31 21.08 7.23
C VAL A 86 -6.22 20.95 5.71
N GLY A 87 -5.21 20.24 5.23
CA GLY A 87 -5.00 20.01 3.80
C GLY A 87 -6.17 19.26 3.17
N GLY A 88 -6.62 18.17 3.80
CA GLY A 88 -7.76 17.40 3.32
C GLY A 88 -9.06 18.18 3.31
N MET A 89 -9.33 19.01 4.32
CA MET A 89 -10.53 19.85 4.34
C MET A 89 -10.49 20.96 3.28
N VAL A 90 -9.39 21.71 3.17
CA VAL A 90 -9.22 22.76 2.16
C VAL A 90 -9.33 22.16 0.76
N GLY A 91 -8.58 21.09 0.50
CA GLY A 91 -8.61 20.39 -0.77
C GLY A 91 -9.98 19.84 -1.10
N GLY A 92 -10.67 19.23 -0.12
CA GLY A 92 -12.02 18.70 -0.28
C GLY A 92 -13.05 19.78 -0.63
N VAL A 93 -12.98 20.96 0.01
CA VAL A 93 -13.87 22.10 -0.27
C VAL A 93 -13.62 22.63 -1.68
N VAL A 94 -12.36 22.89 -2.05
CA VAL A 94 -11.98 23.36 -3.40
C VAL A 94 -12.42 22.36 -4.46
N GLY A 95 -12.13 21.07 -4.25
CA GLY A 95 -12.53 19.99 -5.16
C GLY A 95 -14.06 19.90 -5.33
N THR A 96 -14.81 19.99 -4.23
CA THR A 96 -16.29 20.00 -4.27
C THR A 96 -16.82 21.17 -5.09
N GLY A 97 -16.22 22.36 -4.95
CA GLY A 97 -16.58 23.55 -5.74
C GLY A 97 -16.33 23.36 -7.24
N LEU A 98 -15.16 22.84 -7.61
CA LEU A 98 -14.83 22.51 -9.01
C LEU A 98 -15.77 21.47 -9.59
N GLY A 99 -16.03 20.38 -8.86
CA GLY A 99 -16.95 19.34 -9.31
C GLY A 99 -18.38 19.85 -9.48
N THR A 100 -18.84 20.76 -8.63
CA THR A 100 -20.16 21.41 -8.78
C THR A 100 -20.23 22.26 -10.06
N ALA A 101 -19.16 22.99 -10.39
CA ALA A 101 -19.08 23.73 -11.65
C ALA A 101 -19.12 22.80 -12.88
N MET A 102 -18.39 21.68 -12.82
CA MET A 102 -18.40 20.65 -13.88
C MET A 102 -19.77 20.00 -14.07
N ASP A 103 -20.47 19.68 -12.96
CA ASP A 103 -21.84 19.18 -12.99
C ASP A 103 -22.79 20.20 -13.65
N GLY A 104 -22.58 21.50 -13.40
CA GLY A 104 -23.33 22.59 -14.05
C GLY A 104 -23.06 22.73 -15.54
N LEU A 105 -21.87 22.36 -16.01
CA LEU A 105 -21.47 22.32 -17.42
C LEU A 105 -21.85 21.02 -18.12
N GLY A 106 -22.39 20.02 -17.41
CA GLY A 106 -22.73 18.72 -17.97
C GLY A 106 -21.50 17.91 -18.42
N MET A 107 -20.33 18.16 -17.83
CA MET A 107 -19.12 17.40 -18.13
C MET A 107 -19.17 16.05 -17.42
N ASP A 108 -18.92 14.95 -18.14
CA ASP A 108 -18.75 13.63 -17.55
C ASP A 108 -17.34 13.14 -17.88
N ILE A 109 -16.39 13.35 -16.96
CA ILE A 109 -14.96 13.09 -17.20
C ILE A 109 -14.42 11.93 -16.36
N PHE A 110 -15.20 11.40 -15.42
CA PHE A 110 -14.73 10.36 -14.51
C PHE A 110 -15.20 8.99 -14.97
N SER A 111 -14.28 8.03 -15.00
CA SER A 111 -14.59 6.64 -15.30
C SER A 111 -15.61 6.08 -14.28
N PRO A 112 -16.49 5.13 -14.67
CA PRO A 112 -17.44 4.52 -13.76
C PRO A 112 -16.81 3.98 -12.47
N ARG A 113 -15.58 3.46 -12.56
CA ARG A 113 -14.80 3.04 -11.40
C ARG A 113 -14.56 4.19 -10.44
N MET A 114 -14.00 5.32 -10.89
CA MET A 114 -13.78 6.49 -10.03
C MET A 114 -15.07 7.00 -9.37
N GLN A 115 -16.20 6.92 -10.08
CA GLN A 115 -17.50 7.32 -9.52
C GLN A 115 -17.92 6.39 -8.37
N ASP A 116 -17.73 5.08 -8.53
CA ASP A 116 -18.04 4.09 -7.50
C ASP A 116 -17.12 4.25 -6.27
N GLU A 117 -15.83 4.43 -6.51
CA GLU A 117 -14.81 4.62 -5.46
C GLU A 117 -15.11 5.85 -4.60
N THR A 118 -15.64 6.91 -5.21
CA THR A 118 -15.88 8.20 -4.52
C THR A 118 -17.32 8.40 -4.06
N LYS A 119 -18.20 7.38 -4.22
CA LYS A 119 -19.64 7.51 -3.97
C LYS A 119 -20.01 7.89 -2.54
N GLY A 120 -19.19 7.53 -1.54
CA GLY A 120 -19.41 7.85 -0.13
C GLY A 120 -18.83 9.21 0.30
N PHE A 121 -18.16 9.94 -0.59
CA PHE A 121 -17.53 11.21 -0.25
C PHE A 121 -18.58 12.25 0.16
N SER A 122 -18.34 12.93 1.28
CA SER A 122 -19.06 14.14 1.65
C SER A 122 -18.20 15.02 2.57
N LEU A 123 -18.35 16.35 2.43
CA LEU A 123 -17.69 17.31 3.32
C LEU A 123 -18.12 17.16 4.78
N GLY A 124 -19.35 16.69 5.04
CA GLY A 124 -19.86 16.49 6.40
C GLY A 124 -19.18 15.32 7.12
N SER A 125 -18.85 14.24 6.41
CA SER A 125 -18.14 13.09 6.98
C SER A 125 -16.62 13.23 6.95
N LEU A 126 -16.08 14.10 6.09
CA LEU A 126 -14.65 14.23 5.84
C LEU A 126 -13.80 14.49 7.10
N PRO A 127 -14.19 15.37 8.05
CA PRO A 127 -13.42 15.57 9.28
C PRO A 127 -13.17 14.27 10.06
N LYS A 128 -14.20 13.41 10.19
CA LYS A 128 -14.10 12.13 10.88
C LYS A 128 -13.14 11.18 10.15
N LYS A 129 -13.21 11.12 8.82
CA LYS A 129 -12.33 10.30 7.97
C LYS A 129 -10.87 10.79 7.97
N LEU A 130 -10.66 12.09 8.06
CA LEU A 130 -9.32 12.68 8.16
C LEU A 130 -8.69 12.48 9.53
N TRP A 131 -9.52 12.42 10.58
CA TRP A 131 -9.10 12.16 11.95
C TRP A 131 -8.63 10.72 12.16
N ASP A 132 -9.27 9.76 11.51
CA ASP A 132 -8.93 8.35 11.60
C ASP A 132 -7.89 7.97 10.53
N PRO A 133 -6.61 7.74 10.91
CA PRO A 133 -5.58 7.38 9.94
C PRO A 133 -5.84 6.05 9.22
N SER A 134 -6.57 5.17 9.90
CA SER A 134 -6.92 3.80 9.50
C SER A 134 -8.27 3.72 8.79
N TYR A 135 -8.98 4.84 8.62
CA TYR A 135 -10.21 4.84 7.83
C TYR A 135 -9.93 4.43 6.39
N THR A 136 -10.79 3.55 5.87
CA THR A 136 -10.95 3.20 4.46
C THR A 136 -12.44 2.90 4.20
N SER A 137 -12.90 3.19 2.99
CA SER A 137 -14.25 2.81 2.51
C SER A 137 -14.27 1.45 1.82
N HIS A 138 -13.11 0.84 1.57
CA HIS A 138 -13.05 -0.52 1.04
C HIS A 138 -13.41 -1.52 2.14
N ALA A 139 -14.29 -2.45 1.79
CA ALA A 139 -14.63 -3.55 2.67
C ALA A 139 -13.57 -4.65 2.57
N ARG A 140 -13.25 -5.26 3.70
CA ARG A 140 -12.46 -6.50 3.73
C ARG A 140 -13.24 -7.65 3.09
N PRO A 141 -12.57 -8.66 2.51
CA PRO A 141 -13.23 -9.88 2.06
C PRO A 141 -14.06 -10.51 3.18
N THR A 142 -15.27 -10.97 2.86
CA THR A 142 -16.10 -11.71 3.82
C THR A 142 -15.49 -13.09 4.11
N ALA A 143 -15.91 -13.73 5.20
CA ALA A 143 -15.45 -15.08 5.53
C ALA A 143 -15.74 -16.08 4.40
N GLU A 144 -16.90 -15.96 3.73
CA GLU A 144 -17.25 -16.79 2.58
C GLU A 144 -16.31 -16.54 1.40
N ARG A 145 -15.93 -15.28 1.16
CA ARG A 145 -15.00 -14.93 0.08
C ARG A 145 -13.59 -15.46 0.37
N VAL A 146 -13.14 -15.37 1.62
CA VAL A 146 -11.87 -15.94 2.08
C VAL A 146 -11.89 -17.47 1.93
N GLN A 147 -13.00 -18.13 2.27
CA GLN A 147 -13.12 -19.58 2.08
C GLN A 147 -13.04 -19.97 0.60
N GLN A 148 -13.74 -19.25 -0.29
CA GLN A 148 -13.65 -19.47 -1.73
C GLN A 148 -12.24 -19.29 -2.29
N MET A 149 -11.43 -18.42 -1.68
CA MET A 149 -10.02 -18.27 -2.00
C MET A 149 -9.22 -19.49 -1.54
N LEU A 150 -9.36 -19.88 -0.26
CA LEU A 150 -8.68 -21.05 0.33
C LEU A 150 -8.95 -22.34 -0.45
N ASP A 151 -10.19 -22.55 -0.89
CA ASP A 151 -10.59 -23.76 -1.63
C ASP A 151 -9.85 -23.93 -2.97
N LYS A 152 -9.26 -22.84 -3.51
CA LYS A 152 -8.48 -22.85 -4.76
C LYS A 152 -6.98 -23.00 -4.52
N MET A 153 -6.52 -22.82 -3.28
CA MET A 153 -5.11 -22.71 -2.95
C MET A 153 -4.42 -24.07 -2.85
N GLU A 154 -3.15 -24.11 -3.23
CA GLU A 154 -2.25 -25.24 -3.10
C GLU A 154 -0.99 -24.84 -2.33
N PRO A 155 -0.40 -25.73 -1.50
CA PRO A 155 0.84 -25.42 -0.81
C PRO A 155 1.90 -24.86 -1.77
N GLY A 156 2.57 -23.78 -1.38
CA GLY A 156 3.50 -23.03 -2.23
C GLY A 156 2.86 -21.83 -2.97
N ASP A 157 1.54 -21.69 -2.97
CA ASP A 157 0.90 -20.46 -3.45
C ASP A 157 1.33 -19.26 -2.59
N VAL A 158 1.52 -18.11 -3.25
CA VAL A 158 1.92 -16.85 -2.63
C VAL A 158 0.68 -16.00 -2.39
N ILE A 159 0.49 -15.56 -1.15
CA ILE A 159 -0.60 -14.68 -0.73
C ILE A 159 -0.05 -13.26 -0.70
N VAL A 160 -0.46 -12.41 -1.62
CA VAL A 160 -0.11 -10.98 -1.65
C VAL A 160 -1.32 -10.20 -1.11
N THR A 161 -1.10 -9.31 -0.15
CA THR A 161 -2.18 -8.53 0.44
C THR A 161 -1.86 -7.04 0.49
N ASN A 162 -2.93 -6.25 0.59
CA ASN A 162 -2.82 -4.84 0.90
C ASN A 162 -3.90 -4.42 1.87
N SER A 163 -3.50 -3.68 2.90
CA SER A 163 -4.43 -2.87 3.67
C SER A 163 -4.22 -1.40 3.38
N ASP A 164 -5.33 -0.74 3.03
CA ASP A 164 -5.37 0.70 2.75
C ASP A 164 -4.93 1.51 3.97
N THR A 165 -4.94 0.92 5.16
CA THR A 165 -4.48 1.55 6.40
C THR A 165 -2.97 1.81 6.38
N TRP A 166 -2.20 1.06 5.59
CA TRP A 166 -0.74 1.11 5.48
C TRP A 166 -0.21 1.95 4.30
N LEU A 167 -0.90 3.05 3.99
CA LEU A 167 -0.52 4.00 2.94
C LEU A 167 0.97 4.43 3.00
N ASP A 168 1.53 4.49 4.19
CA ASP A 168 2.91 4.89 4.40
C ASP A 168 3.89 3.90 3.70
N LEU A 169 3.60 2.59 3.73
CA LEU A 169 4.33 1.58 2.95
C LEU A 169 4.10 1.72 1.46
N GLU A 170 2.86 2.01 1.04
CA GLU A 170 2.55 2.23 -0.37
C GLU A 170 3.32 3.44 -0.94
N VAL A 171 3.34 4.57 -0.24
CA VAL A 171 4.08 5.77 -0.67
C VAL A 171 5.58 5.47 -0.81
N MET A 172 6.17 4.74 0.14
CA MET A 172 7.57 4.31 0.02
C MET A 172 7.80 3.39 -1.18
N GLY A 173 6.87 2.45 -1.45
CA GLY A 173 6.89 1.62 -2.66
C GLY A 173 6.87 2.46 -3.94
N GLY A 174 6.03 3.49 -4.00
CA GLY A 174 5.94 4.38 -5.16
C GLY A 174 7.21 5.19 -5.37
N LEU A 175 7.81 5.71 -4.29
CA LEU A 175 9.06 6.48 -4.35
C LEU A 175 10.27 5.64 -4.80
N THR A 176 10.24 4.31 -4.58
CA THR A 176 11.27 3.38 -5.06
C THR A 176 11.02 2.86 -6.48
N GLY A 177 9.98 3.38 -7.16
CA GLY A 177 9.62 3.00 -8.54
C GLY A 177 8.97 1.61 -8.65
N SER A 178 8.51 1.05 -7.54
CA SER A 178 7.73 -0.20 -7.52
C SER A 178 6.23 0.08 -7.64
N ASN A 179 5.44 -0.93 -7.98
CA ASN A 179 3.98 -0.83 -7.93
C ASN A 179 3.53 -0.83 -6.46
N PRO A 180 3.02 0.29 -5.91
CA PRO A 180 2.71 0.39 -4.49
C PRO A 180 1.36 -0.19 -4.11
N SER A 181 0.71 -0.92 -5.02
CA SER A 181 -0.61 -1.51 -4.78
C SER A 181 -0.56 -2.73 -3.86
N TRP A 182 0.60 -3.16 -3.38
CA TRP A 182 0.75 -4.32 -2.50
C TRP A 182 1.81 -4.06 -1.45
N VAL A 183 1.51 -4.39 -0.19
CA VAL A 183 2.37 -4.04 0.96
C VAL A 183 2.78 -5.24 1.81
N HIS A 184 2.18 -6.41 1.57
CA HIS A 184 2.49 -7.60 2.34
C HIS A 184 2.43 -8.88 1.49
N VAL A 185 3.22 -9.89 1.87
CA VAL A 185 3.23 -11.19 1.21
C VAL A 185 3.57 -12.32 2.17
N GLY A 186 2.86 -13.44 2.04
CA GLY A 186 3.11 -14.70 2.76
C GLY A 186 3.08 -15.90 1.82
N LEU A 187 3.49 -17.07 2.34
CA LEU A 187 3.52 -18.33 1.60
C LEU A 187 2.52 -19.32 2.18
N TYR A 188 1.58 -19.80 1.38
CA TYR A 188 0.60 -20.79 1.82
C TYR A 188 1.28 -22.15 2.07
N ALA A 189 1.16 -22.65 3.29
CA ALA A 189 1.85 -23.83 3.77
C ALA A 189 1.04 -25.14 3.62
N GLY A 190 -0.22 -25.03 3.18
CA GLY A 190 -1.19 -26.12 3.21
C GLY A 190 -2.02 -26.14 4.49
N ASP A 191 -3.06 -26.98 4.51
CA ASP A 191 -3.93 -27.21 5.68
C ASP A 191 -4.50 -25.93 6.32
N GLY A 192 -4.78 -24.92 5.49
CA GLY A 192 -5.28 -23.63 5.95
C GLY A 192 -4.25 -22.73 6.66
N GLN A 193 -2.96 -23.07 6.62
CA GLN A 193 -1.87 -22.31 7.23
C GLN A 193 -1.04 -21.54 6.19
N ALA A 194 -0.42 -20.45 6.61
CA ALA A 194 0.57 -19.70 5.86
C ALA A 194 1.78 -19.38 6.74
N VAL A 195 2.97 -19.41 6.15
CA VAL A 195 4.19 -18.86 6.76
C VAL A 195 4.28 -17.39 6.35
N ASP A 196 4.42 -16.53 7.34
CA ASP A 196 4.33 -15.08 7.21
C ASP A 196 5.47 -14.41 7.99
N SER A 197 5.89 -13.20 7.61
CA SER A 197 6.79 -12.37 8.42
C SER A 197 6.14 -11.04 8.76
N LEU A 198 5.88 -10.82 10.05
CA LEU A 198 5.16 -9.66 10.57
C LEU A 198 6.09 -8.77 11.39
N ILE A 199 5.87 -7.46 11.34
CA ILE A 199 6.72 -6.49 12.04
C ILE A 199 6.74 -6.76 13.56
N GLU A 200 5.62 -7.22 14.12
CA GLU A 200 5.42 -7.38 15.57
C GLU A 200 6.07 -8.65 16.13
N CYS A 201 6.15 -9.72 15.33
CA CYS A 201 6.53 -11.05 15.84
C CYS A 201 7.50 -11.82 14.94
N GLY A 202 7.96 -11.23 13.83
CA GLY A 202 8.85 -11.87 12.89
C GLY A 202 8.17 -12.99 12.12
N VAL A 203 8.92 -14.06 11.82
CA VAL A 203 8.44 -15.17 11.00
C VAL A 203 7.58 -16.12 11.82
N VAL A 204 6.33 -16.31 11.41
CA VAL A 204 5.33 -17.13 12.11
C VAL A 204 4.55 -18.00 11.12
N GLU A 205 4.02 -19.13 11.61
CA GLU A 205 2.99 -19.88 10.91
C GLU A 205 1.62 -19.52 11.51
N ARG A 206 0.67 -19.10 10.67
CA ARG A 206 -0.66 -18.65 11.11
C ARG A 206 -1.74 -19.01 10.10
N PRO A 207 -3.04 -19.00 10.49
CA PRO A 207 -4.11 -19.34 9.58
C PRO A 207 -4.12 -18.41 8.35
N ALA A 208 -4.10 -18.98 7.15
CA ALA A 208 -4.11 -18.24 5.89
C ALA A 208 -5.39 -17.39 5.73
N ALA A 209 -6.50 -17.84 6.33
CA ALA A 209 -7.73 -17.07 6.42
C ALA A 209 -7.53 -15.71 7.10
N VAL A 210 -6.68 -15.66 8.13
CA VAL A 210 -6.39 -14.43 8.88
C VAL A 210 -5.52 -13.50 8.02
N VAL A 211 -4.51 -14.03 7.32
CA VAL A 211 -3.69 -13.25 6.36
C VAL A 211 -4.56 -12.53 5.33
N MET A 212 -5.54 -13.25 4.75
CA MET A 212 -6.43 -12.71 3.73
C MET A 212 -7.56 -11.83 4.29
N GLY A 213 -8.10 -12.17 5.45
CA GLY A 213 -9.29 -11.51 6.03
C GLY A 213 -8.99 -10.22 6.80
N GLU A 214 -7.74 -9.99 7.23
CA GLU A 214 -7.35 -8.77 7.94
C GLU A 214 -7.10 -7.57 7.01
N ASN A 215 -7.00 -7.82 5.71
CA ASN A 215 -6.62 -6.84 4.69
C ASN A 215 -7.78 -6.57 3.72
N GLU A 216 -7.82 -5.38 3.13
CA GLU A 216 -8.87 -4.99 2.18
C GLU A 216 -8.69 -5.67 0.82
N HIS A 217 -7.44 -5.92 0.41
CA HIS A 217 -7.11 -6.49 -0.89
C HIS A 217 -6.26 -7.75 -0.76
N VAL A 218 -6.55 -8.73 -1.60
CA VAL A 218 -5.90 -10.04 -1.63
C VAL A 218 -5.68 -10.48 -3.07
N LYS A 219 -4.50 -11.01 -3.34
CA LYS A 219 -4.13 -11.67 -4.60
C LYS A 219 -3.40 -12.97 -4.30
N ILE A 220 -3.85 -14.03 -4.93
CA ILE A 220 -3.22 -15.35 -4.83
C ILE A 220 -2.46 -15.62 -6.12
N LEU A 221 -1.17 -15.90 -5.97
CA LEU A 221 -0.29 -16.22 -7.08
C LEU A 221 0.21 -17.65 -6.94
N ARG A 222 0.15 -18.42 -8.02
CA ARG A 222 0.74 -19.75 -8.11
C ARG A 222 2.04 -19.68 -8.90
N PRO A 223 3.20 -19.94 -8.27
CA PRO A 223 4.45 -20.06 -9.00
C PRO A 223 4.44 -21.23 -9.99
N ALA A 224 5.07 -21.06 -11.14
CA ALA A 224 5.24 -22.09 -12.17
C ALA A 224 6.30 -23.13 -11.75
N TYR A 225 5.97 -23.90 -10.71
CA TYR A 225 6.79 -25.01 -10.24
C TYR A 225 6.92 -26.12 -11.31
N GLN A 226 8.07 -26.78 -11.36
CA GLN A 226 8.31 -27.95 -12.23
C GLN A 226 7.75 -29.26 -11.65
N GLY A 227 7.16 -29.20 -10.45
CA GLY A 227 6.60 -30.35 -9.75
C GLY A 227 6.14 -29.96 -8.34
N LYS A 228 5.40 -30.86 -7.68
CA LYS A 228 4.91 -30.62 -6.31
C LYS A 228 6.06 -30.57 -5.29
N GLU A 229 7.18 -31.20 -5.60
CA GLU A 229 8.38 -31.24 -4.79
C GLU A 229 8.98 -29.85 -4.59
N GLN A 230 8.96 -28.99 -5.61
CA GLN A 230 9.44 -27.61 -5.48
C GLN A 230 8.54 -26.76 -4.61
N ALA A 231 7.21 -26.94 -4.74
CA ALA A 231 6.25 -26.24 -3.90
C ALA A 231 6.42 -26.64 -2.42
N GLN A 232 6.56 -27.93 -2.15
CA GLN A 232 6.85 -28.46 -0.82
C GLN A 232 8.21 -27.98 -0.28
N ALA A 233 9.24 -27.94 -1.13
CA ALA A 233 10.56 -27.44 -0.75
C ALA A 233 10.52 -25.94 -0.41
N ALA A 234 9.75 -25.13 -1.12
CA ALA A 234 9.57 -23.72 -0.81
C ALA A 234 8.89 -23.54 0.56
N VAL A 235 7.82 -24.30 0.83
CA VAL A 235 7.14 -24.27 2.13
C VAL A 235 8.06 -24.76 3.25
N ALA A 236 8.80 -25.84 3.02
CA ALA A 236 9.75 -26.38 3.98
C ALA A 236 10.84 -25.36 4.32
N GLU A 237 11.40 -24.68 3.30
CA GLU A 237 12.39 -23.62 3.49
C GLU A 237 11.84 -22.48 4.34
N ALA A 238 10.64 -21.97 4.02
CA ALA A 238 9.99 -20.91 4.79
C ALA A 238 9.82 -21.31 6.27
N ARG A 239 9.41 -22.56 6.53
CA ARG A 239 9.25 -23.09 7.89
C ARG A 239 10.55 -23.15 8.67
N THR A 240 11.72 -23.30 8.03
CA THR A 240 13.03 -23.26 8.73
C THR A 240 13.33 -21.89 9.34
N HIS A 241 12.57 -20.86 8.98
CA HIS A 241 12.75 -19.50 9.47
C HIS A 241 11.75 -19.11 10.56
N VAL A 242 10.75 -19.95 10.87
CA VAL A 242 9.78 -19.67 11.94
C VAL A 242 10.48 -19.42 13.27
N GLY A 243 10.10 -18.34 13.94
CA GLY A 243 10.69 -17.87 15.20
C GLY A 243 11.82 -16.84 15.03
N LYS A 244 12.27 -16.57 13.79
CA LYS A 244 13.22 -15.48 13.51
C LYS A 244 12.52 -14.12 13.56
N GLY A 245 13.29 -13.06 13.84
CA GLY A 245 12.75 -11.70 13.95
C GLY A 245 12.31 -11.09 12.61
N PHE A 246 11.79 -9.87 12.67
CA PHE A 246 11.51 -9.08 11.46
C PHE A 246 12.72 -8.21 11.10
N ASP A 247 13.13 -8.21 9.83
CA ASP A 247 14.18 -7.30 9.36
C ASP A 247 13.63 -5.91 9.03
N LEU A 248 13.86 -4.96 9.93
CA LEU A 248 13.51 -3.54 9.73
C LEU A 248 14.51 -2.78 8.85
N THR A 249 15.68 -3.36 8.59
CA THR A 249 16.74 -2.75 7.77
C THR A 249 16.60 -3.08 6.29
N TYR A 250 15.79 -4.09 5.96
CA TYR A 250 15.56 -4.60 4.61
C TYR A 250 16.87 -4.92 3.88
N ASN A 251 17.83 -5.49 4.61
CA ASN A 251 19.16 -5.78 4.13
C ASN A 251 19.23 -7.20 3.54
N LEU A 252 18.93 -7.32 2.25
CA LEU A 252 18.95 -8.60 1.53
C LEU A 252 20.31 -9.32 1.51
N ARG A 253 21.41 -8.58 1.72
CA ARG A 253 22.78 -9.11 1.63
C ARG A 253 23.67 -8.42 2.67
N GLY A 254 23.89 -9.06 3.82
CA GLY A 254 24.84 -8.57 4.82
C GLY A 254 24.96 -9.47 6.06
N GLU A 255 25.87 -9.12 6.97
CA GLU A 255 25.93 -9.73 8.30
C GLU A 255 24.56 -9.55 9.00
N GLY A 256 23.99 -10.65 9.50
CA GLY A 256 22.68 -10.65 10.16
C GLY A 256 21.46 -10.73 9.22
N SER A 257 21.64 -10.87 7.89
CA SER A 257 20.52 -11.09 6.94
C SER A 257 19.81 -12.45 7.11
N ASP A 258 20.21 -13.22 8.12
CA ASP A 258 19.56 -14.47 8.52
C ASP A 258 18.96 -14.41 9.92
N ASP A 259 19.11 -13.27 10.64
CA ASP A 259 18.60 -13.09 12.00
C ASP A 259 17.14 -12.58 12.02
N GLY A 260 16.70 -12.02 10.89
CA GLY A 260 15.32 -11.65 10.65
C GLY A 260 15.00 -11.56 9.17
N PHE A 261 13.71 -11.50 8.84
CA PHE A 261 13.23 -11.46 7.46
C PHE A 261 12.15 -10.41 7.27
N GLY A 262 12.22 -9.64 6.19
CA GLY A 262 11.04 -8.96 5.66
C GLY A 262 10.05 -9.96 5.06
N CYS A 263 8.76 -9.60 4.95
CA CYS A 263 7.74 -10.47 4.34
C CYS A 263 8.09 -10.89 2.90
N ALA A 264 8.45 -9.92 2.06
CA ALA A 264 8.88 -10.19 0.68
C ALA A 264 10.18 -10.99 0.60
N GLU A 265 11.11 -10.77 1.54
CA GLU A 265 12.39 -11.47 1.59
C GLU A 265 12.23 -12.95 1.96
N LEU A 266 11.42 -13.25 2.98
CA LEU A 266 11.09 -14.61 3.39
C LEU A 266 10.59 -15.43 2.19
N VAL A 267 9.58 -14.90 1.48
CA VAL A 267 8.96 -15.57 0.34
C VAL A 267 9.93 -15.66 -0.83
N TRP A 268 10.64 -14.57 -1.15
CA TRP A 268 11.65 -14.57 -2.21
C TRP A 268 12.74 -15.61 -1.99
N LYS A 269 13.31 -15.69 -0.78
CA LYS A 269 14.38 -16.63 -0.44
C LYS A 269 13.90 -18.07 -0.52
N SER A 270 12.72 -18.34 0.02
CA SER A 270 12.08 -19.66 -0.03
C SER A 270 11.86 -20.14 -1.46
N LEU A 271 11.32 -19.28 -2.32
CA LEU A 271 11.08 -19.59 -3.73
C LEU A 271 12.37 -19.67 -4.54
N SER A 272 13.33 -18.77 -4.31
CA SER A 272 14.59 -18.74 -5.06
C SER A 272 15.46 -19.98 -4.79
N ARG A 273 15.39 -20.53 -3.57
CA ARG A 273 16.08 -21.76 -3.22
C ARG A 273 15.41 -23.01 -3.80
N ALA A 274 14.08 -23.09 -3.71
CA ALA A 274 13.32 -24.27 -4.13
C ALA A 274 13.03 -24.33 -5.64
N ALA A 275 12.88 -23.17 -6.27
CA ALA A 275 12.45 -23.01 -7.65
C ALA A 275 13.19 -21.84 -8.34
N PRO A 276 14.53 -21.93 -8.49
CA PRO A 276 15.35 -20.85 -9.05
C PRO A 276 14.93 -20.44 -10.48
N GLN A 277 14.28 -21.33 -11.23
CA GLN A 277 13.79 -21.04 -12.58
C GLN A 277 12.70 -19.96 -12.62
N LEU A 278 12.10 -19.59 -11.48
CA LEU A 278 11.11 -18.51 -11.41
C LEU A 278 11.72 -17.13 -11.74
N GLY A 279 13.05 -16.97 -11.64
CA GLY A 279 13.76 -15.74 -12.03
C GLY A 279 13.31 -14.52 -11.22
N LEU A 280 13.16 -14.68 -9.89
CA LEU A 280 12.75 -13.60 -9.00
C LEU A 280 13.95 -12.69 -8.73
N GLU A 281 14.05 -11.58 -9.45
CA GLU A 281 15.16 -10.65 -9.34
C GLU A 281 14.83 -9.47 -8.42
N PRO A 282 15.60 -9.26 -7.32
CA PRO A 282 15.51 -8.04 -6.54
C PRO A 282 15.80 -6.80 -7.40
N ARG A 283 15.18 -5.67 -7.04
CA ARG A 283 15.47 -4.39 -7.69
C ARG A 283 16.74 -3.78 -7.10
N LYS A 284 17.42 -2.94 -7.89
CA LYS A 284 18.59 -2.16 -7.46
C LYS A 284 18.27 -0.68 -7.45
N LEU A 285 18.44 -0.03 -6.30
CA LEU A 285 18.33 1.42 -6.14
C LEU A 285 19.59 1.90 -5.42
N LEU A 286 20.33 2.82 -6.06
CA LEU A 286 21.59 3.37 -5.54
C LEU A 286 22.61 2.29 -5.10
N GLY A 287 22.69 1.19 -5.85
CA GLY A 287 23.60 0.07 -5.57
C GLY A 287 23.14 -0.88 -4.46
N LYS A 288 22.04 -0.59 -3.77
CA LYS A 288 21.42 -1.50 -2.81
C LYS A 288 20.32 -2.31 -3.47
N GLU A 289 20.31 -3.61 -3.18
CA GLU A 289 19.22 -4.49 -3.59
C GLU A 289 18.07 -4.36 -2.59
N PHE A 290 16.85 -4.35 -3.10
CA PHE A 290 15.63 -4.34 -2.30
C PHE A 290 14.55 -5.16 -3.01
N LEU A 291 13.68 -5.76 -2.21
CA LEU A 291 12.55 -6.54 -2.70
C LEU A 291 11.28 -5.71 -2.56
N THR A 292 10.50 -5.69 -3.62
CA THR A 292 9.17 -5.12 -3.66
C THR A 292 8.20 -6.19 -4.13
N HIS A 293 6.93 -6.07 -3.73
CA HIS A 293 5.91 -7.09 -3.98
C HIS A 293 5.65 -7.34 -5.48
N ASP A 294 6.02 -6.39 -6.33
CA ASP A 294 5.93 -6.51 -7.78
C ASP A 294 6.85 -7.58 -8.38
N VAL A 295 7.91 -7.99 -7.67
CA VAL A 295 8.74 -9.16 -8.04
C VAL A 295 7.88 -10.43 -8.14
N PHE A 296 6.76 -10.48 -7.42
CA PHE A 296 5.80 -11.56 -7.50
C PHE A 296 4.66 -11.20 -8.47
N THR A 297 4.02 -10.03 -8.30
CA THR A 297 2.77 -9.73 -9.04
C THR A 297 2.97 -9.46 -10.53
N ASN A 298 4.18 -9.10 -10.96
CA ASN A 298 4.50 -8.81 -12.36
C ASN A 298 5.37 -9.89 -13.01
N ASN A 299 5.68 -10.98 -12.29
CA ASN A 299 6.52 -12.04 -12.82
C ASN A 299 5.71 -12.96 -13.75
N PRO A 300 6.15 -13.21 -14.98
CA PRO A 300 5.43 -14.06 -15.93
C PRO A 300 5.37 -15.53 -15.53
N ASN A 301 6.21 -15.98 -14.60
CA ASN A 301 6.20 -17.32 -14.01
C ASN A 301 5.25 -17.42 -12.80
N MET A 302 4.38 -16.44 -12.59
CA MET A 302 3.34 -16.44 -11.56
C MET A 302 1.97 -16.41 -12.23
N THR A 303 1.12 -17.40 -11.94
CA THR A 303 -0.26 -17.42 -12.42
C THR A 303 -1.19 -16.83 -11.35
N VAL A 304 -2.06 -15.89 -11.72
CA VAL A 304 -3.07 -15.36 -10.80
C VAL A 304 -4.18 -16.39 -10.63
N ILE A 305 -4.40 -16.85 -9.40
CA ILE A 305 -5.46 -17.80 -9.04
C ILE A 305 -6.72 -17.06 -8.61
N ASP A 306 -6.54 -15.96 -7.87
CA ASP A 306 -7.61 -15.10 -7.40
C ASP A 306 -7.07 -13.67 -7.17
N ASP A 307 -7.91 -12.66 -7.34
CA ASP A 307 -7.55 -11.24 -7.21
C ASP A 307 -8.79 -10.42 -6.84
N THR A 308 -8.76 -9.72 -5.70
CA THR A 308 -9.79 -8.72 -5.35
C THR A 308 -9.58 -7.40 -6.07
N GLY A 309 -8.43 -7.24 -6.75
CA GLY A 309 -7.93 -5.98 -7.26
C GLY A 309 -7.28 -5.17 -6.16
N SER A 310 -6.22 -4.44 -6.50
CA SER A 310 -5.66 -3.38 -5.67
C SER A 310 -5.05 -2.32 -6.57
N ASN A 311 -5.19 -1.06 -6.20
CA ASN A 311 -4.63 0.05 -6.96
C ASN A 311 -4.33 1.21 -6.03
N PHE A 312 -3.07 1.60 -5.93
CA PHE A 312 -2.64 2.69 -5.07
C PHE A 312 -3.52 3.95 -5.12
N GLY A 313 -3.92 4.39 -6.32
CA GLY A 313 -4.76 5.59 -6.47
C GLY A 313 -6.13 5.42 -5.81
N TYR A 314 -6.77 4.28 -6.03
CA TYR A 314 -8.07 3.98 -5.43
C TYR A 314 -7.97 3.66 -3.94
N ASN A 315 -6.94 2.90 -3.52
CA ASN A 315 -6.62 2.64 -2.12
C ASN A 315 -6.39 3.94 -1.35
N TYR A 316 -5.73 4.93 -1.97
CA TYR A 316 -5.55 6.23 -1.32
C TYR A 316 -6.85 7.03 -1.26
N LEU A 317 -7.66 7.00 -2.32
CA LEU A 317 -8.96 7.69 -2.36
C LEU A 317 -9.99 7.10 -1.39
N SER A 318 -9.91 5.81 -1.08
CA SER A 318 -10.81 5.14 -0.15
C SER A 318 -10.76 5.77 1.26
N LYS A 319 -9.67 6.44 1.61
CA LYS A 319 -9.49 7.18 2.88
C LYS A 319 -10.34 8.45 3.00
N PHE A 320 -10.91 8.94 1.92
CA PHE A 320 -11.69 10.18 1.87
C PHE A 320 -13.13 9.93 1.43
N SER A 321 -13.31 8.85 0.68
CA SER A 321 -14.58 8.40 0.10
C SER A 321 -15.43 7.63 1.09
#